data_AF-A0A2M8AYM2-F1
#
_entry.id   AF-A0A2M8AYM2-F1
#
_cell.length_a   1.000
_cell.length_b   1.000
_cell.length_c   1.000
_cell.angle_alpha   90.00
_cell.angle_beta   90.00
_cell.angle_gamma   90.00
#
_symmetry.space_group_name_H-M   'P 1'
#
loop_
_entity.id
_entity.type
_entity.pdbx_description
1 polymer ?
#
loop_
_entity_poly.entity_id
_entity_poly.type
_entity_poly.pdbx_seq_one_letter_code
_entity_poly.pdbx_strand_id
1 'polypeptide(L)' 'MRFRRPDKKKILLFLAVLGPGIITASVDNDAGGIATYSIAGAHFGYALLW' A
#
# COMPACT_ATOMS: atom_id res chain seq x y z
N MET A 1 31.45 3.67 8.01
CA MET A 1 30.41 3.17 7.08
C MET A 1 30.17 4.20 5.98
N ARG A 2 30.31 3.84 4.70
CA ARG A 2 30.09 4.76 3.57
C ARG A 2 28.64 4.64 3.11
N PHE A 3 27.78 5.59 3.47
CA PHE A 3 26.44 5.68 2.90
C PHE A 3 26.56 5.96 1.40
N ARG A 4 26.13 5.00 0.57
CA ARG A 4 26.01 5.20 -0.88
C ARG A 4 24.88 6.20 -1.12
N ARG A 5 25.18 7.28 -1.84
CA ARG A 5 24.13 8.21 -2.30
C ARG A 5 23.21 7.44 -3.25
N PRO A 6 21.88 7.56 -3.09
CA PRO A 6 20.96 6.86 -3.96
C PRO A 6 21.09 7.40 -5.39
N ASP A 7 21.02 6.47 -6.35
CA ASP A 7 21.07 6.79 -7.76
C ASP A 7 19.78 7.49 -8.17
N LYS A 8 19.87 8.80 -8.44
CA LYS A 8 18.73 9.64 -8.84
C LYS A 8 17.99 9.06 -10.05
N LYS A 9 18.69 8.40 -10.98
CA LYS A 9 18.07 7.80 -12.17
C LYS A 9 17.16 6.64 -11.78
N LYS A 10 17.58 5.80 -10.82
CA LYS A 10 16.77 4.69 -10.32
C LYS A 10 15.52 5.17 -9.59
N ILE A 11 15.64 6.23 -8.78
CA ILE A 11 14.49 6.84 -8.12
C ILE A 11 13.51 7.39 -9.15
N LEU A 12 13.99 8.14 -10.14
CA LEU A 12 13.12 8.70 -11.18
C LEU A 12 12.38 7.61 -11.96
N LEU A 13 13.08 6.53 -12.28
CA LEU A 13 12.53 5.40 -13.04
C LEU A 13 11.48 4.63 -12.23
N PHE A 14 11.70 4.48 -10.92
CA PHE A 14 10.69 3.93 -10.00
C PHE A 14 9.45 4.83 -9.91
N LEU A 15 9.63 6.14 -9.74
CA LEU A 15 8.51 7.09 -9.68
C LEU A 15 7.71 7.14 -10.99
N ALA A 16 8.36 6.93 -12.13
CA ALA A 16 7.69 6.87 -13.42
C ALA A 16 6.69 5.69 -13.55
N VAL A 17 6.92 4.58 -12.84
CA VAL A 17 6.03 3.40 -12.85
C VAL A 17 5.13 3.30 -11.62
N LEU A 18 5.31 4.18 -10.64
CA LEU A 18 4.56 4.18 -9.38
C LEU A 18 3.07 4.53 -9.59
N GLY A 19 2.76 5.37 -10.57
CA GLY A 19 1.42 5.91 -10.83
C GLY A 19 0.32 4.83 -10.95
N PRO A 20 0.46 3.85 -11.87
CA PRO A 20 -0.50 2.75 -12.00
C PRO A 20 -0.73 1.97 -10.69
N GLY A 21 0.34 1.72 -9.91
CA GLY A 21 0.24 1.00 -8.64
C GLY A 21 -0.52 1.78 -7.56
N ILE A 22 -0.34 3.10 -7.50
CA ILE A 22 -1.12 3.97 -6.61
C ILE A 22 -2.60 3.94 -6.99
N ILE A 23 -2.91 4.04 -8.28
CA ILE A 23 -4.30 4.06 -8.76
C ILE A 23 -5.02 2.76 -8.38
N THR A 24 -4.39 1.61 -8.62
CA THR A 24 -4.98 0.31 -8.27
C THR A 24 -5.10 0.11 -6.76
N ALA A 25 -4.10 0.54 -5.98
CA ALA A 25 -4.16 0.44 -4.53
C ALA A 25 -5.27 1.31 -3.91
N SER A 26 -5.58 2.46 -4.52
CA SER A 26 -6.71 3.29 -4.08
C SER A 26 -8.08 2.62 -4.28
N VAL A 27 -8.22 1.73 -5.26
CA VAL A 27 -9.47 0.99 -5.51
C VAL A 27 -9.79 0.01 -4.36
N ASP A 28 -8.78 -0.60 -3.74
CA ASP A 28 -8.96 -1.50 -2.59
C ASP A 28 -9.45 -0.81 -1.31
N ASN A 29 -9.44 0.53 -1.29
CA ASN A 29 -9.84 1.34 -0.14
C ASN A 29 -11.24 1.96 -0.32
N ASP A 30 -12.11 1.29 -1.06
CA ASP A 30 -13.49 1.73 -1.26
C ASP A 30 -14.36 1.51 -0.01
N ALA A 31 -15.60 2.02 -0.06
CA ALA A 31 -16.54 1.91 1.07
C ALA A 31 -16.87 0.45 1.41
N GLY A 32 -16.94 -0.45 0.42
CA GLY A 32 -17.21 -1.87 0.63
C GLY A 32 -16.08 -2.59 1.35
N GLY A 33 -14.82 -2.33 0.95
CA GLY A 33 -13.64 -2.81 1.66
C GLY A 33 -13.63 -2.35 3.11
N ILE A 34 -13.81 -1.05 3.36
CA ILE A 34 -13.83 -0.48 4.72
C ILE A 34 -14.91 -1.11 5.60
N ALA A 35 -16.13 -1.26 5.09
CA ALA A 35 -17.22 -1.88 5.85
C ALA A 35 -16.90 -3.33 6.22
N THR A 36 -16.39 -4.10 5.26
CA THR A 36 -16.04 -5.52 5.46
C THR A 36 -14.94 -5.66 6.51
N TYR A 37 -13.85 -4.90 6.41
CA TYR A 37 -12.76 -4.95 7.39
C TYR A 37 -13.20 -4.46 8.77
N SER A 38 -14.08 -3.47 8.84
CA SER A 38 -14.60 -2.96 10.12
C SER A 38 -15.46 -3.99 10.83
N ILE A 39 -16.37 -4.65 10.11
CA ILE A 39 -17.20 -5.73 10.65
C ILE A 39 -16.32 -6.91 11.05
N ALA A 40 -15.40 -7.34 10.18
CA ALA A 40 -14.48 -8.42 10.49
C ALA A 40 -13.63 -8.12 11.74
N GLY A 41 -13.11 -6.91 11.87
CA GLY A 41 -12.36 -6.47 13.06
C GLY A 41 -13.21 -6.43 14.33
N ALA A 42 -14.47 -5.99 14.23
CA ALA A 42 -15.39 -5.98 15.38
C ALA A 42 -15.75 -7.39 15.86
N HIS A 43 -15.88 -8.36 14.94
CA HIS A 43 -16.27 -9.73 15.26
C HIS A 43 -15.09 -10.63 15.65
N PHE A 44 -13.93 -10.49 14.99
CA PHE A 44 -12.80 -11.41 15.10
C PHE A 44 -11.55 -10.78 15.72
N GLY A 45 -11.57 -9.48 16.04
CA GLY A 45 -10.40 -8.76 16.53
C GLY A 45 -9.22 -8.91 15.57
N TYR A 46 -8.06 -9.33 16.08
CA TYR A 46 -6.84 -9.52 15.29
C TYR A 46 -6.68 -10.93 14.71
N ALA A 47 -7.65 -11.84 14.91
CA ALA A 47 -7.50 -13.25 14.52
C ALA A 47 -7.38 -13.47 12.99
N LEU A 48 -7.77 -12.48 12.18
CA LEU A 48 -7.70 -12.51 10.72
C LEU A 48 -6.47 -11.78 10.15
N LEU A 49 -5.62 -11.17 10.99
CA LEU A 49 -4.34 -10.60 10.56
C LEU A 49 -3.28 -11.71 10.41
N TRP A 50 -2.39 -11.59 9.43
CA TRP A 50 -1.31 -12.54 9.13
C TRP A 50 0.05 -12.09 9.66
#